data_AF-A0A364K5J1-F1
#
_entry.id   AF-A0A364K5J1-F1
#
_cell.length_a   1.000
_cell.length_b   1.000
_cell.length_c   1.000
_cell.angle_alpha   90.00
_cell.angle_beta   90.00
_cell.angle_gamma   90.00
#
_symmetry.space_group_name_H-M   'P 1'
#
loop_
_entity.id
_entity.type
_entity.pdbx_description
1 polymer ?
#
loop_
_entity_poly.entity_id
_entity_poly.type
_entity_poly.pdbx_seq_one_letter_code
_entity_poly.pdbx_strand_id
1 'polypeptide(L)'
;MDMLRPLLHVLTKKLQEITLITYLWLWIDEEALVMTIWGAVMNASIGFVFVLLLLSLGIILFSYLTPYSTFQLMKEGSNLNHPHKVAQAKAVAYELSGKMVGIGIILFCSIFNMHSLKKMVFWGLLGIFLELIIYYLFILCAPMKVASEIEKGNIAIAHLSSQICVASGLLIGSFASLS
;
A
#
# COMPACT_ATOMS: atom_id res chain seq x y z
N MET A 1 -18.00 -9.72 -73.22
CA MET A 1 -18.15 -9.10 -71.88
C MET A 1 -18.44 -10.14 -70.78
N ASP A 2 -18.95 -11.34 -71.12
CA ASP A 2 -19.30 -12.39 -70.13
C ASP A 2 -18.12 -13.13 -69.49
N MET A 3 -16.94 -13.11 -70.12
CA MET A 3 -15.78 -13.88 -69.66
C MET A 3 -15.12 -13.33 -68.37
N LEU A 4 -15.35 -12.07 -68.03
CA LEU A 4 -14.78 -11.41 -66.83
C LEU A 4 -15.64 -11.55 -65.58
N ARG A 5 -16.95 -11.81 -65.74
CA ARG A 5 -17.91 -11.95 -64.63
C ARG A 5 -17.56 -13.08 -63.64
N PRO A 6 -17.16 -14.30 -64.06
CA PRO A 6 -16.79 -15.35 -63.12
C PRO A 6 -15.49 -15.02 -62.35
N LEU A 7 -14.55 -14.34 -63.00
CA LEU A 7 -13.28 -13.93 -62.38
C LEU A 7 -13.50 -12.84 -61.33
N LEU A 8 -14.37 -11.87 -61.63
CA LEU A 8 -14.78 -10.84 -60.67
C LEU A 8 -15.45 -11.46 -59.44
N HIS A 9 -16.32 -12.46 -59.63
CA HIS A 9 -17.00 -13.16 -58.54
C HIS A 9 -16.03 -13.92 -57.62
N VAL A 10 -15.02 -14.58 -58.20
CA VAL A 10 -13.97 -15.26 -57.43
C VAL A 10 -13.12 -14.26 -56.64
N LEU A 11 -12.76 -13.13 -57.25
CA LEU A 11 -12.00 -12.07 -56.59
C LEU A 11 -12.78 -11.43 -55.44
N THR A 12 -14.07 -11.13 -55.62
CA THR A 12 -14.89 -10.56 -54.54
C THR A 12 -15.03 -11.52 -53.37
N LYS A 13 -15.19 -12.82 -53.64
CA LYS A 13 -15.28 -13.84 -52.59
C LYS A 13 -13.96 -13.95 -51.80
N LYS A 14 -12.82 -13.94 -52.49
CA LYS A 14 -11.50 -13.93 -51.83
C LYS A 14 -11.27 -12.67 -51.01
N LEU A 15 -11.68 -11.49 -51.50
CA LEU A 15 -11.60 -10.25 -50.71
C LEU A 15 -12.48 -10.32 -49.46
N GLN A 16 -13.70 -10.85 -49.57
CA GLN A 16 -14.58 -11.04 -48.42
C GLN A 16 -13.95 -11.99 -47.39
N GLU A 17 -13.39 -13.12 -47.83
CA GLU A 17 -12.67 -14.06 -46.94
C GLU A 17 -11.51 -13.36 -46.19
N ILE A 18 -10.69 -12.57 -46.90
CA ILE A 18 -9.58 -11.81 -46.28
C ILE A 18 -10.11 -10.81 -45.25
N THR A 19 -11.15 -10.02 -45.60
CA THR A 19 -11.72 -9.06 -44.65
C THR A 19 -12.30 -9.73 -43.41
N LEU A 20 -12.96 -10.88 -43.58
CA LEU A 20 -13.55 -11.63 -42.48
C LEU A 20 -12.46 -12.14 -41.54
N ILE A 21 -11.34 -12.64 -42.10
CA ILE A 21 -10.16 -13.05 -41.34
C ILE A 21 -9.61 -11.85 -40.56
N THR A 22 -9.43 -10.68 -41.19
CA THR A 22 -8.93 -9.47 -40.50
C THR A 22 -9.83 -9.03 -39.34
N TYR A 23 -11.16 -9.03 -39.52
CA TYR A 23 -12.09 -8.74 -38.42
C TYR A 23 -12.01 -9.79 -37.30
N LEU A 24 -11.83 -11.07 -37.65
CA LEU A 24 -11.68 -12.13 -36.68
C LEU A 24 -10.41 -11.94 -35.84
N TRP A 25 -9.29 -11.56 -36.47
CA TRP A 25 -8.03 -11.24 -35.78
C TRP A 25 -8.19 -10.04 -34.85
N LEU A 26 -8.79 -8.94 -35.32
CA LEU A 26 -9.04 -7.75 -34.50
C LEU A 26 -9.93 -8.06 -33.28
N TRP A 27 -10.98 -8.87 -33.48
CA TRP A 27 -11.87 -9.28 -32.41
C TRP A 27 -11.15 -10.18 -31.38
N ILE A 28 -10.30 -11.11 -31.83
CA ILE A 28 -9.50 -11.95 -30.92
C ILE A 28 -8.52 -11.10 -30.09
N ASP A 29 -7.86 -10.12 -30.71
CA ASP A 29 -6.93 -9.22 -30.01
C ASP A 29 -7.66 -8.34 -28.96
N GLU A 30 -8.87 -7.88 -29.27
CA GLU A 30 -9.71 -7.12 -28.34
C GLU A 30 -10.14 -7.98 -27.12
N GLU A 31 -10.61 -9.21 -27.35
CA GLU A 31 -10.98 -10.13 -26.27
C GLU A 31 -9.76 -10.52 -25.41
N ALA A 32 -8.59 -10.73 -26.03
CA ALA A 32 -7.34 -10.99 -25.31
C ALA A 32 -6.90 -9.79 -24.44
N LEU A 33 -7.08 -8.57 -24.94
CA LEU A 33 -6.86 -7.34 -24.17
C LEU A 33 -7.81 -7.27 -22.98
N VAL A 34 -9.10 -7.52 -23.18
CA VAL A 34 -10.14 -7.52 -22.13
C VAL A 34 -9.81 -8.54 -21.04
N MET A 35 -9.45 -9.77 -21.42
CA MET A 35 -9.05 -10.82 -20.46
C MET A 35 -7.80 -10.44 -19.65
N THR A 36 -6.85 -9.73 -20.27
CA THR A 36 -5.65 -9.21 -19.59
C THR A 36 -6.00 -8.11 -18.58
N ILE A 37 -6.91 -7.20 -18.94
CA ILE A 37 -7.39 -6.13 -18.06
C ILE A 37 -8.09 -6.73 -16.84
N TRP A 38 -8.99 -7.69 -17.02
CA TRP A 38 -9.66 -8.36 -15.91
C TRP A 38 -8.68 -9.07 -14.98
N GLY A 39 -7.66 -9.75 -15.54
CA GLY A 39 -6.58 -10.35 -14.76
C GLY A 39 -5.81 -9.33 -13.92
N ALA A 40 -5.50 -8.16 -14.49
CA ALA A 40 -4.82 -7.08 -13.77
C ALA A 40 -5.69 -6.50 -12.64
N VAL A 41 -6.97 -6.27 -12.89
CA VAL A 41 -7.94 -5.78 -11.89
C VAL A 41 -8.07 -6.77 -10.72
N MET A 42 -8.16 -8.07 -11.01
CA MET A 42 -8.22 -9.11 -9.98
C MET A 42 -6.94 -9.12 -9.13
N ASN A 43 -5.76 -9.08 -9.76
CA ASN A 43 -4.49 -9.08 -9.05
C ASN A 43 -4.31 -7.83 -8.17
N ALA A 44 -4.69 -6.66 -8.68
CA ALA A 44 -4.68 -5.41 -7.91
C ALA A 44 -5.64 -5.47 -6.70
N SER A 45 -6.84 -6.02 -6.90
CA SER A 45 -7.83 -6.18 -5.82
C SER A 45 -7.34 -7.12 -4.72
N ILE A 46 -6.72 -8.25 -5.09
CA ILE A 46 -6.11 -9.18 -4.14
C ILE A 46 -4.95 -8.50 -3.41
N GLY A 47 -4.06 -7.83 -4.14
CA GLY A 47 -2.94 -7.08 -3.55
C GLY A 47 -3.42 -6.06 -2.53
N PHE A 48 -4.47 -5.30 -2.84
CA PHE A 48 -5.06 -4.31 -1.95
C PHE A 48 -5.55 -4.92 -0.62
N VAL A 49 -6.21 -6.08 -0.65
CA VAL A 49 -6.63 -6.80 0.56
C VAL A 49 -5.42 -7.16 1.43
N PHE A 50 -4.35 -7.69 0.84
CA PHE A 50 -3.13 -8.02 1.58
C PHE A 50 -2.45 -6.77 2.17
N VAL A 51 -2.44 -5.66 1.45
CA VAL A 51 -1.91 -4.38 1.94
C VAL A 51 -2.68 -3.90 3.17
N LEU A 52 -4.01 -3.95 3.14
CA LEU A 52 -4.83 -3.60 4.31
C LEU A 52 -4.56 -4.52 5.50
N LEU A 53 -4.41 -5.83 5.27
CA LEU A 53 -4.07 -6.80 6.30
C LEU A 53 -2.69 -6.52 6.92
N LEU A 54 -1.68 -6.26 6.09
CA LEU A 54 -0.33 -5.96 6.54
C LEU A 54 -0.25 -4.61 7.28
N LEU A 55 -0.93 -3.58 6.78
CA LEU A 55 -1.01 -2.29 7.44
C LEU A 55 -1.65 -2.43 8.83
N SER A 56 -2.78 -3.15 8.90
CA SER A 56 -3.47 -3.43 10.17
C SER A 56 -2.58 -4.21 11.13
N LEU A 57 -1.86 -5.23 10.63
CA LEU A 57 -0.90 -6.00 11.40
C LEU A 57 0.20 -5.11 11.98
N GLY A 58 0.80 -4.23 11.18
CA GLY A 58 1.83 -3.30 11.65
C GLY A 58 1.32 -2.36 12.75
N ILE A 59 0.11 -1.82 12.60
CA ILE A 59 -0.53 -0.98 13.62
C ILE A 59 -0.76 -1.76 14.93
N ILE A 60 -1.23 -3.01 14.83
CA ILE A 60 -1.44 -3.88 16.00
C ILE A 60 -0.10 -4.17 16.70
N LEU A 61 0.95 -4.50 15.94
CA LEU A 61 2.28 -4.74 16.51
C LEU A 61 2.83 -3.50 17.22
N PHE A 62 2.68 -2.31 16.63
CA PHE A 62 3.05 -1.07 17.28
C PHE A 62 2.23 -0.79 18.54
N SER A 63 0.93 -1.07 18.51
CA SER A 63 0.03 -0.89 19.66
C SER A 63 0.42 -1.81 20.83
N TYR A 64 0.90 -3.02 20.52
CA TYR A 64 1.42 -3.94 21.53
C TYR A 64 2.79 -3.51 22.10
N LEU A 65 3.63 -2.88 21.27
CA LEU A 65 4.93 -2.37 21.69
C LEU A 65 4.83 -1.09 22.53
N THR A 66 3.78 -0.29 22.34
CA THR A 66 3.53 0.91 23.14
C THR A 66 2.90 0.54 24.49
N PRO A 67 3.42 1.05 25.63
CA PRO A 67 2.94 0.67 26.95
C PRO A 67 1.60 1.30 27.34
N TYR A 68 1.06 2.21 26.52
CA TYR A 68 -0.20 2.91 26.76
C TYR A 68 -1.25 2.48 25.73
N SER A 69 -2.54 2.60 26.08
CA SER A 69 -3.64 2.24 25.17
C SER A 69 -3.95 3.38 24.19
N THR A 70 -3.36 3.31 23.00
CA THR A 70 -3.46 4.33 21.93
C THR A 70 -4.91 4.70 21.63
N PHE A 71 -5.76 3.71 21.33
CA PHE A 71 -7.15 3.95 20.96
C PHE A 71 -8.02 4.44 22.13
N GLN A 72 -7.71 4.02 23.35
CA GLN A 72 -8.41 4.51 24.54
C GLN A 72 -8.10 5.99 24.78
N LEU A 73 -6.82 6.38 24.74
CA LEU A 73 -6.42 7.79 24.94
C LEU A 73 -7.03 8.70 23.85
N MET A 74 -7.07 8.24 22.59
CA MET A 74 -7.73 8.98 21.52
C MET A 74 -9.24 9.12 21.76
N LYS A 75 -9.93 8.06 22.23
CA LYS A 75 -11.36 8.11 22.56
C LYS A 75 -11.64 9.07 23.71
N GLU A 76 -10.81 9.05 24.74
CA GLU A 76 -10.95 9.92 25.91
C GLU A 76 -10.76 11.41 25.59
N GLY A 77 -9.99 11.73 24.55
CA GLY A 77 -9.82 13.10 24.04
C GLY A 77 -11.07 13.74 23.43
N SER A 78 -12.14 12.96 23.20
CA SER A 78 -13.44 13.51 22.75
C SER A 78 -14.12 14.39 23.80
N ASN A 79 -13.76 14.24 25.09
CA ASN A 79 -14.31 15.04 26.16
C ASN A 79 -13.53 16.36 26.33
N LEU A 80 -14.09 17.44 25.78
CA LEU A 80 -13.48 18.77 25.75
C LEU A 80 -13.34 19.42 27.14
N ASN A 81 -14.01 18.89 28.17
CA ASN A 81 -13.96 19.44 29.53
C ASN A 81 -12.64 19.15 30.25
N HIS A 82 -11.77 18.30 29.68
CA HIS A 82 -10.47 17.94 30.25
C HIS A 82 -9.34 18.32 29.28
N PRO A 83 -8.76 19.53 29.37
CA PRO A 83 -7.76 20.00 28.42
C PRO A 83 -6.52 19.09 28.35
N HIS A 84 -6.17 18.44 29.46
CA HIS A 84 -5.09 17.45 29.50
C HIS A 84 -5.37 16.24 28.60
N LYS A 85 -6.59 15.67 28.65
CA LYS A 85 -6.97 14.50 27.83
C LYS A 85 -7.00 14.82 26.34
N VAL A 86 -7.38 16.05 25.99
CA VAL A 86 -7.31 16.54 24.60
C VAL A 86 -5.86 16.62 24.12
N ALA A 87 -4.94 17.12 24.95
CA ALA A 87 -3.51 17.17 24.61
C ALA A 87 -2.90 15.76 24.46
N GLN A 88 -3.25 14.84 25.35
CA GLN A 88 -2.86 13.42 25.25
C GLN A 88 -3.35 12.79 23.94
N ALA A 89 -4.63 12.93 23.64
CA ALA A 89 -5.21 12.40 22.41
C ALA A 89 -4.55 12.97 21.15
N LYS A 90 -4.21 14.27 21.15
CA LYS A 90 -3.45 14.89 20.07
C LYS A 90 -2.06 14.29 19.92
N ALA A 91 -1.30 14.17 21.00
CA ALA A 91 0.04 13.60 20.96
C ALA A 91 0.00 12.14 20.46
N VAL A 92 -0.89 11.32 21.00
CA VAL A 92 -1.08 9.92 20.58
C VAL A 92 -1.48 9.82 19.10
N ALA A 93 -2.37 10.70 18.62
CA ALA A 93 -2.77 10.73 17.22
C ALA A 93 -1.60 11.09 16.29
N TYR A 94 -0.76 12.05 16.67
CA TYR A 94 0.46 12.39 15.92
C TYR A 94 1.40 11.19 15.81
N GLU A 95 1.71 10.54 16.93
CA GLU A 95 2.61 9.37 16.93
C GLU A 95 2.05 8.23 16.07
N LEU A 96 0.77 7.89 16.25
CA LEU A 96 0.13 6.82 15.48
C LEU A 96 0.12 7.12 13.98
N SER A 97 -0.17 8.37 13.60
CA SER A 97 -0.20 8.78 12.20
C SER A 97 1.15 8.55 11.51
N GLY A 98 2.27 8.85 12.17
CA GLY A 98 3.60 8.61 11.62
C GLY A 98 3.90 7.14 11.40
N LYS A 99 3.54 6.28 12.35
CA LYS A 99 3.68 4.82 12.22
C LYS A 99 2.85 4.28 11.07
N MET A 100 1.61 4.76 10.92
CA MET A 100 0.74 4.36 9.80
C MET A 100 1.34 4.78 8.46
N VAL A 101 1.86 6.00 8.36
CA VAL A 101 2.48 6.51 7.13
C VAL A 101 3.78 5.77 6.82
N GLY A 102 4.63 5.50 7.81
CA GLY A 102 5.87 4.73 7.63
C GLY A 102 5.61 3.33 7.07
N ILE A 103 4.69 2.58 7.68
CA ILE A 103 4.26 1.27 7.16
C ILE A 103 3.66 1.41 5.76
N GLY A 104 2.83 2.43 5.54
CA GLY A 104 2.22 2.71 4.25
C GLY A 104 3.26 2.89 3.13
N ILE A 105 4.37 3.59 3.41
CA ILE A 105 5.47 3.80 2.47
C ILE A 105 6.19 2.48 2.17
N ILE A 106 6.46 1.66 3.18
CA ILE A 106 7.07 0.34 2.99
C ILE A 106 6.21 -0.55 2.09
N LEU A 107 4.90 -0.60 2.37
CA LEU A 107 3.96 -1.39 1.58
C LEU A 107 3.82 -0.84 0.16
N PHE A 108 3.77 0.49 0.00
CA PHE A 108 3.79 1.16 -1.29
C PHE A 108 5.00 0.69 -2.12
N CYS A 109 6.21 0.79 -1.58
CA CYS A 109 7.41 0.32 -2.28
C CYS A 109 7.40 -1.18 -2.58
N SER A 110 6.81 -1.99 -1.70
CA SER A 110 6.68 -3.44 -1.90
C SER A 110 5.72 -3.82 -3.03
N ILE A 111 4.79 -2.93 -3.40
CA ILE A 111 3.83 -3.12 -4.50
C ILE A 111 4.44 -2.76 -5.86
N PHE A 112 5.34 -1.76 -5.93
CA PHE A 112 5.87 -1.26 -7.22
C PHE A 112 6.56 -2.34 -8.08
N ASN A 113 7.10 -3.39 -7.45
CA ASN A 113 7.74 -4.52 -8.15
C ASN A 113 6.86 -5.79 -8.16
N MET A 114 5.53 -5.65 -8.30
CA MET A 114 4.56 -6.76 -8.33
C MET A 114 4.75 -7.71 -9.53
N HIS A 115 5.76 -8.58 -9.47
CA HIS A 115 5.84 -9.80 -10.29
C HIS A 115 5.26 -11.02 -9.54
N SER A 116 5.14 -10.94 -8.21
CA SER A 116 4.62 -12.03 -7.38
C SER A 116 4.07 -11.52 -6.05
N LEU A 117 2.82 -11.90 -5.73
CA LEU A 117 2.16 -11.59 -4.46
C LEU A 117 2.97 -12.05 -3.23
N LYS A 118 3.66 -13.20 -3.34
CA LYS A 118 4.50 -13.74 -2.26
C LYS A 118 5.67 -12.81 -1.90
N LYS A 119 6.30 -12.21 -2.91
CA LYS A 119 7.40 -11.26 -2.72
C LYS A 119 6.92 -9.99 -2.02
N MET A 120 5.77 -9.46 -2.45
CA MET A 120 5.14 -8.29 -1.83
C MET A 120 4.86 -8.54 -0.34
N VAL A 121 4.28 -9.68 0.01
CA VAL A 121 3.98 -10.03 1.41
C VAL A 121 5.27 -10.20 2.23
N PHE A 122 6.27 -10.87 1.68
CA PHE A 122 7.56 -11.05 2.36
C PHE A 122 8.25 -9.72 2.66
N TRP A 123 8.35 -8.83 1.67
CA TRP A 123 8.96 -7.50 1.85
C TRP A 123 8.14 -6.59 2.76
N GLY A 124 6.80 -6.66 2.67
CA GLY A 124 5.93 -5.94 3.60
C GLY A 124 6.14 -6.37 5.05
N LEU A 125 6.19 -7.68 5.32
CA LEU A 125 6.44 -8.21 6.67
C LEU A 125 7.84 -7.87 7.17
N LEU A 126 8.86 -8.07 6.33
CA LEU A 126 10.24 -7.75 6.68
C LEU A 126 10.40 -6.26 6.96
N GLY A 127 9.77 -5.41 6.15
CA GLY A 127 9.84 -3.96 6.33
C GLY A 127 9.14 -3.51 7.61
N ILE A 128 7.94 -4.02 7.91
CA ILE A 128 7.25 -3.76 9.19
C ILE A 128 8.15 -4.18 10.37
N PHE A 129 8.80 -5.34 10.28
CA PHE A 129 9.71 -5.80 11.32
C PHE A 129 10.93 -4.88 11.50
N LEU A 130 11.55 -4.44 10.41
CA LEU A 130 12.66 -3.47 10.45
C LEU A 130 12.21 -2.12 11.01
N GLU A 131 10.99 -1.67 10.70
CA GLU A 131 10.45 -0.42 11.23
C GLU A 131 10.26 -0.48 12.75
N LEU A 132 9.80 -1.63 13.27
CA LEU A 132 9.74 -1.88 14.72
C LEU A 132 11.13 -1.82 15.37
N ILE A 133 12.16 -2.37 14.72
CA ILE A 133 13.53 -2.31 15.22
C ILE A 133 14.03 -0.87 15.28
N ILE A 134 13.84 -0.08 14.21
CA ILE A 134 14.28 1.32 14.17
C ILE A 134 13.56 2.14 15.24
N TYR A 135 12.25 1.96 15.39
CA TYR A 135 11.48 2.62 16.44
C TYR A 135 11.98 2.23 17.85
N TYR A 136 12.29 0.95 18.07
CA TYR A 136 12.87 0.48 19.34
C TYR A 136 14.25 1.11 19.61
N LEU A 137 15.12 1.19 18.59
CA LEU A 137 16.42 1.86 18.69
C LEU A 137 16.26 3.35 19.03
N PHE A 138 15.28 4.02 18.43
CA PHE A 138 14.97 5.40 18.77
C PHE A 138 14.60 5.56 20.25
N ILE A 139 13.74 4.69 20.79
CA ILE A 139 13.38 4.71 22.22
C ILE A 139 14.62 4.50 23.10
N LEU A 140 15.53 3.60 22.70
CA LEU A 140 16.75 3.31 23.45
C LEU A 140 17.73 4.48 23.46
N CYS A 141 17.88 5.17 22.32
CA CYS A 141 18.78 6.31 22.18
C CYS A 141 18.20 7.62 22.74
N ALA A 142 16.87 7.72 22.88
CA ALA A 142 16.24 8.93 23.38
C ALA A 142 16.63 9.17 24.86
N PRO A 143 17.06 10.40 25.22
CA PRO A 143 17.45 10.73 26.60
C PRO A 143 16.25 10.78 27.57
N MET A 144 15.03 10.62 27.06
CA MET A 144 13.77 10.73 27.80
C MET A 144 12.87 9.55 27.48
N LYS A 145 11.96 9.23 28.41
CA LYS A 145 10.98 8.15 28.22
C LYS A 145 9.90 8.59 27.23
N VAL A 146 10.14 8.34 25.93
CA VAL A 146 9.26 8.71 24.80
C VAL A 146 7.78 8.42 25.10
N ALA A 147 7.46 7.19 25.51
CA ALA A 147 6.08 6.79 25.79
C ALA A 147 5.42 7.62 26.92
N SER A 148 6.16 7.93 27.98
CA SER A 148 5.65 8.74 29.10
C SER A 148 5.42 10.19 28.68
N GLU A 149 6.27 10.73 27.82
CA GLU A 149 6.14 12.11 27.33
C GLU A 149 4.93 12.26 26.42
N ILE A 150 4.66 11.26 25.57
CA ILE A 150 3.48 11.23 24.72
C ILE A 150 2.22 11.06 25.57
N GLU A 151 2.26 10.20 26.59
CA GLU A 151 1.16 10.05 27.56
C GLU A 151 0.92 11.33 28.36
N LYS A 152 1.89 12.23 28.52
CA LYS A 152 1.66 13.56 29.12
C LYS A 152 1.08 14.59 28.13
N GLY A 153 0.91 14.22 26.86
CA GLY A 153 0.44 15.11 25.81
C GLY A 153 1.55 15.96 25.17
N ASN A 154 2.82 15.54 25.24
CA ASN A 154 3.93 16.23 24.60
C ASN A 154 3.90 16.02 23.07
N ILE A 155 3.25 16.94 22.36
CA ILE A 155 3.08 16.87 20.90
C ILE A 155 4.43 16.95 20.17
N ALA A 156 5.43 17.65 20.71
CA ALA A 156 6.72 17.78 20.05
C ALA A 156 7.44 16.42 19.95
N ILE A 157 7.40 15.63 21.02
CA ILE A 157 8.00 14.29 21.05
C ILE A 157 7.20 13.30 20.22
N ALA A 158 5.87 13.37 20.28
CA ALA A 158 5.01 12.57 19.41
C ALA A 158 5.29 12.85 17.91
N HIS A 159 5.42 14.12 17.54
CA HIS A 159 5.72 14.52 16.18
C HIS A 159 7.12 14.07 15.75
N LEU A 160 8.14 14.24 16.60
CA LEU A 160 9.49 13.73 16.32
C LEU A 160 9.48 12.22 16.07
N SER A 161 8.83 11.47 16.98
CA SER A 161 8.67 10.03 16.84
C SER A 161 7.95 9.65 15.54
N SER A 162 6.92 10.42 15.17
CA SER A 162 6.20 10.25 13.92
C SER A 162 7.11 10.44 12.71
N GLN A 163 7.93 11.50 12.69
CA GLN A 163 8.84 11.77 11.57
C GLN A 163 9.93 10.71 11.43
N ILE A 164 10.38 10.11 12.54
CA ILE A 164 11.33 9.01 12.50
C ILE A 164 10.72 7.80 11.79
N CYS A 165 9.47 7.43 12.09
CA CYS A 165 8.76 6.35 11.39
C CYS A 165 8.61 6.63 9.89
N VAL A 166 8.23 7.86 9.52
CA VAL A 166 8.11 8.26 8.11
C VAL A 166 9.46 8.18 7.39
N ALA A 167 10.52 8.71 7.99
CA ALA A 167 11.86 8.67 7.43
C ALA A 167 12.38 7.22 7.32
N SER A 168 12.16 6.39 8.34
CA SER A 168 12.53 4.98 8.30
C SER A 168 11.75 4.20 7.24
N GLY A 169 10.46 4.50 7.07
CA GLY A 169 9.62 3.89 6.06
C GLY A 169 10.15 4.16 4.64
N LEU A 170 10.59 5.40 4.37
CA LEU A 170 11.24 5.75 3.10
C LEU A 170 12.54 4.97 2.87
N LEU A 171 13.40 4.89 3.90
CA LEU A 171 14.68 4.18 3.80
C LEU A 171 14.46 2.67 3.59
N ILE A 172 13.61 2.05 4.41
CA ILE A 172 13.28 0.62 4.32
C ILE A 172 12.59 0.31 2.98
N GLY A 173 11.59 1.12 2.60
CA GLY A 173 10.86 0.95 1.35
C GLY A 173 11.78 1.01 0.13
N SER A 174 12.78 1.89 0.14
CA SER A 174 13.78 1.98 -0.93
C SER A 174 14.51 0.65 -1.14
N PHE A 175 14.86 -0.08 -0.07
CA PHE A 175 15.49 -1.40 -0.20
C PHE A 175 14.55 -2.46 -0.81
N ALA A 176 13.28 -2.47 -0.42
CA ALA A 176 12.28 -3.37 -1.01
C ALA A 176 12.06 -3.10 -2.51
N SER A 177 12.19 -1.84 -2.93
CA SER A 177 12.06 -1.45 -4.34
C SER A 177 13.29 -1.79 -5.21
N LEU A 178 14.43 -2.15 -4.61
CA LEU A 178 15.67 -2.42 -5.34
C LEU A 178 15.87 -3.91 -5.69
N SER A 179 15.03 -4.81 -5.15
CA SER A 179 15.11 -6.27 -5.31
C SER A 179 14.10 -6.84 -6.31
#